data_AF-A0A5C7J9A2-F1
#
_entry.id   AF-A0A5C7J9A2-F1
#
_cell.length_a   1.000
_cell.length_b   1.000
_cell.length_c   1.000
_cell.angle_alpha   90.00
_cell.angle_beta   90.00
_cell.angle_gamma   90.00
#
_symmetry.space_group_name_H-M   'P 1'
#
loop_
_entity.id
_entity.type
_entity.pdbx_description
1 polymer ?
#
loop_
_entity_poly.entity_id
_entity_poly.type
_entity_poly.pdbx_seq_one_letter_code
_entity_poly.pdbx_strand_id
1 'polypeptide(L)'
;ATKSVIKYGTSLKSLTKSVSSSTFTTDQFITLTGLSPKTVYYFQVTSTTPAGKQITSDVYTFKTAVDSEIPTVNLDSFVATSNETILTLLGGSGSEAQVKNNYIVIPTGTVFQFKFALTAPSGAKVQAVIMKSDVLGTNTFVKQQEASTEIVNLIEIEPGVYAGNLQTNNKSGKYEIYARITDKNGNITEQKIANLKVINKFTVQNKNSGKNIEGARVLFYIFNESTGKYQIIPTSALSEGNPVYTDKFGQVNTVLPQARYKVEVSRLGFKDQTVKFTIGIKDDQNFPLVQMEKEGFNLISTIKYYLRTANDIFLFNTQIYAQILTGSARFFDLVAFVILLSMVILALFSFSRKNHVPVSSFKSYFFYLKDKNARNERYIHGVVYDDHDVPISQANVYLTKEVDEAIISHVKTNKNGEFFFKKGKDKYLIMVMKKGYKSTSLLKYEERDHVKFKVNLEQEGGVREIAHSLGHMIETVLGMGFEVILIASLIFEILFLNSFGILKTLPFLALSGFNLLLWTLHIRHRHWEN
;
A
#
# COMPACT_ATOMS: atom_id res chain seq x y z
N ALA A 1 18.38 11.51 56.69
CA ALA A 1 18.47 10.05 56.79
C ALA A 1 18.15 9.61 58.21
N THR A 2 17.40 8.51 58.39
CA THR A 2 17.03 7.94 59.70
C THR A 2 17.10 6.41 59.63
N LYS A 3 17.25 5.75 60.78
CA LYS A 3 16.90 4.32 60.93
C LYS A 3 15.54 4.23 61.62
N SER A 4 14.77 3.17 61.38
CA SER A 4 13.40 3.06 61.88
C SER A 4 13.15 1.75 62.62
N VAL A 5 12.32 1.81 63.66
CA VAL A 5 11.82 0.67 64.41
C VAL A 5 10.31 0.66 64.32
N ILE A 6 9.72 -0.45 63.88
CA ILE A 6 8.28 -0.66 63.85
C ILE A 6 7.91 -1.60 64.98
N LYS A 7 7.06 -1.15 65.89
CA LYS A 7 6.39 -2.00 66.88
C LYS A 7 4.99 -2.31 66.41
N TYR A 8 4.54 -3.56 66.54
CA TYR A 8 3.22 -3.99 66.07
C TYR A 8 2.62 -5.10 66.95
N GLY A 9 1.29 -5.22 66.89
CA GLY A 9 0.53 -6.20 67.66
C GLY A 9 -0.94 -6.23 67.25
N THR A 10 -1.73 -7.15 67.81
CA THR A 10 -3.16 -7.30 67.52
C THR A 10 -4.06 -6.47 68.44
N SER A 11 -3.48 -5.69 69.36
CA SER A 11 -4.18 -4.81 70.29
C SER A 11 -3.54 -3.42 70.29
N LEU A 12 -4.37 -2.38 70.28
CA LEU A 12 -3.95 -0.98 70.28
C LEU A 12 -3.01 -0.64 71.46
N LYS A 13 -3.21 -1.30 72.62
CA LYS A 13 -2.44 -1.05 73.84
C LYS A 13 -1.23 -1.98 74.00
N SER A 14 -1.02 -2.95 73.10
CA SER A 14 -0.01 -4.00 73.26
C SER A 14 0.69 -4.31 71.93
N LEU A 15 1.75 -3.53 71.65
CA LEU A 15 2.60 -3.67 70.46
C LEU A 15 3.86 -4.49 70.82
N THR A 16 3.70 -5.79 71.03
CA THR A 16 4.74 -6.67 71.59
C THR A 16 5.78 -7.14 70.58
N LYS A 17 5.48 -7.10 69.28
CA LYS A 17 6.41 -7.49 68.22
C LYS A 17 7.15 -6.25 67.71
N SER A 18 8.41 -6.40 67.29
CA SER A 18 9.17 -5.30 66.70
C SER A 18 10.09 -5.75 65.58
N VAL A 19 10.25 -4.91 64.55
CA VAL A 19 11.25 -5.04 63.49
C VAL A 19 12.00 -3.72 63.36
N SER A 20 13.31 -3.77 63.15
CA SER A 20 14.16 -2.57 63.03
C SER A 20 15.01 -2.60 61.77
N SER A 21 15.21 -1.45 61.15
CA SER A 21 16.29 -1.24 60.19
C SER A 21 17.55 -0.76 60.89
N SER A 22 18.70 -1.15 60.38
CA SER A 22 20.02 -0.75 60.91
C SER A 22 20.67 0.38 60.10
N THR A 23 20.18 0.67 58.89
CA THR A 23 20.78 1.62 57.95
C THR A 23 20.08 2.97 57.98
N PHE A 24 20.88 4.05 57.95
CA PHE A 24 20.38 5.42 57.88
C PHE A 24 20.14 5.81 56.42
N THR A 25 18.87 5.87 56.01
CA THR A 25 18.47 6.29 54.65
C THR A 25 17.36 7.33 54.73
N THR A 26 17.10 8.04 53.63
CA THR A 26 15.95 8.95 53.52
C THR A 26 14.64 8.19 53.39
N ASP A 27 14.65 7.08 52.64
CA ASP A 27 13.51 6.18 52.47
C ASP A 27 13.75 4.85 53.17
N GLN A 28 12.76 4.38 53.93
CA GLN A 28 12.85 3.19 54.77
C GLN A 28 11.85 2.14 54.29
N PHE A 29 12.33 0.91 54.09
CA PHE A 29 11.51 -0.24 53.70
C PHE A 29 11.67 -1.34 54.75
N ILE A 30 10.57 -1.75 55.38
CA ILE A 30 10.57 -2.78 56.42
C ILE A 30 9.42 -3.76 56.13
N THR A 31 9.76 -5.03 55.96
CA THR A 31 8.79 -6.12 55.75
C THR A 31 8.37 -6.74 57.07
N LEU A 32 7.06 -6.83 57.33
CA LEU A 32 6.51 -7.60 58.45
C LEU A 32 6.12 -9.01 57.96
N THR A 33 6.68 -10.05 58.58
CA THR A 33 6.43 -11.45 58.21
C THR A 33 5.70 -12.20 59.32
N GLY A 34 5.10 -13.36 58.99
CA GLY A 34 4.46 -14.24 59.97
C GLY A 34 3.21 -13.64 60.63
N LEU A 35 2.45 -12.82 59.89
CA LEU A 35 1.17 -12.28 60.35
C LEU A 35 0.04 -13.28 60.09
N SER A 36 -0.91 -13.38 61.01
CA SER A 36 -2.09 -14.25 60.85
C SER A 36 -3.06 -13.64 59.84
N PRO A 37 -3.74 -14.43 59.00
CA PRO A 37 -4.71 -13.93 58.03
C PRO A 37 -5.96 -13.35 58.71
N LYS A 38 -6.73 -12.51 57.98
CA LYS A 38 -7.98 -11.86 58.41
C LYS A 38 -7.89 -11.14 59.78
N THR A 39 -6.70 -10.70 60.18
CA THR A 39 -6.41 -10.20 61.51
C THR A 39 -6.09 -8.70 61.46
N VAL A 40 -6.67 -7.93 62.39
CA VAL A 40 -6.37 -6.51 62.54
C VAL A 40 -5.08 -6.35 63.34
N TYR A 41 -4.13 -5.63 62.78
CA TYR A 41 -2.89 -5.25 63.43
C TYR A 41 -2.85 -3.74 63.63
N TYR A 42 -2.21 -3.36 64.72
CA TYR A 42 -1.86 -1.99 65.06
C TYR A 42 -0.33 -1.88 64.99
N PHE A 43 0.19 -0.77 64.49
CA PHE A 43 1.63 -0.54 64.44
C PHE A 43 1.98 0.92 64.72
N GLN A 44 3.20 1.12 65.22
CA GLN A 44 3.77 2.42 65.51
C GLN A 44 5.22 2.44 65.04
N VAL A 45 5.64 3.55 64.43
CA VAL A 45 6.98 3.71 63.85
C VAL A 45 7.76 4.73 64.68
N THR A 46 8.99 4.37 65.06
CA THR A 46 9.95 5.29 65.69
C THR A 46 11.15 5.45 64.76
N SER A 47 11.41 6.67 64.28
CA SER A 47 12.56 7.00 63.45
C SER A 47 13.63 7.71 64.27
N THR A 48 14.89 7.31 64.07
CA THR A 48 16.07 7.83 64.79
C THR A 48 17.06 8.42 63.81
N THR A 49 17.52 9.66 64.03
CA THR A 49 18.57 10.29 63.21
C THR A 49 19.97 9.79 63.61
N PRO A 50 21.02 10.00 62.77
CA PRO A 50 22.40 9.69 63.14
C PRO A 50 22.87 10.40 64.43
N ALA A 51 22.31 11.58 64.70
CA ALA A 51 22.55 12.36 65.92
C ALA A 51 21.77 11.85 67.15
N GLY A 52 21.05 10.73 67.04
CA GLY A 52 20.31 10.11 68.15
C GLY A 52 18.93 10.70 68.45
N LYS A 53 18.49 11.73 67.71
CA LYS A 53 17.15 12.32 67.91
C LYS A 53 16.07 11.34 67.40
N GLN A 54 15.05 11.09 68.22
CA GLN A 54 13.94 10.19 67.89
C GLN A 54 12.62 10.94 67.69
N ILE A 55 11.80 10.45 66.77
CA ILE A 55 10.41 10.86 66.58
C ILE A 55 9.57 9.59 66.46
N THR A 56 8.42 9.57 67.11
CA THR A 56 7.48 8.43 67.08
C THR A 56 6.16 8.86 66.45
N SER A 57 5.58 8.00 65.62
CA SER A 57 4.30 8.23 64.95
C SER A 57 3.09 7.99 65.84
N ASP A 58 1.91 8.38 65.37
CA ASP A 58 0.65 7.82 65.85
C ASP A 58 0.56 6.31 65.59
N VAL A 59 -0.43 5.67 66.22
CA VAL A 59 -0.72 4.25 65.99
C VAL A 59 -1.63 4.11 64.77
N TYR A 60 -1.14 3.37 63.79
CA TYR A 60 -1.87 3.05 62.56
C TYR A 60 -2.42 1.63 62.62
N THR A 61 -3.43 1.33 61.80
CA THR A 61 -4.02 0.00 61.73
C THR A 61 -4.11 -0.50 60.30
N PHE A 62 -3.94 -1.81 60.13
CA PHE A 62 -4.22 -2.52 58.89
C PHE A 62 -4.83 -3.88 59.20
N LYS A 63 -5.56 -4.46 58.24
CA LYS A 63 -6.11 -5.80 58.34
C LYS A 63 -5.43 -6.70 57.31
N THR A 64 -4.96 -7.85 57.72
CA THR A 64 -4.36 -8.84 56.81
C THR A 64 -5.42 -9.49 55.92
N ALA A 65 -4.96 -9.92 54.75
CA ALA A 65 -5.73 -10.66 53.75
C ALA A 65 -6.39 -11.93 54.32
N VAL A 66 -7.50 -12.36 53.71
CA VAL A 66 -8.12 -13.66 54.02
C VAL A 66 -7.30 -14.75 53.33
N ASP A 67 -7.10 -15.89 54.00
CA ASP A 67 -6.41 -17.01 53.39
C ASP A 67 -7.22 -17.58 52.22
N SER A 68 -6.56 -17.83 51.09
CA SER A 68 -7.19 -18.28 49.84
C SER A 68 -6.19 -19.02 48.97
N GLU A 69 -6.66 -19.95 48.15
CA GLU A 69 -5.85 -20.57 47.10
C GLU A 69 -5.32 -19.49 46.16
N ILE A 70 -4.00 -19.44 45.99
CA ILE A 70 -3.32 -18.48 45.13
C ILE A 70 -3.38 -19.00 43.70
N PRO A 71 -4.08 -18.33 42.76
CA PRO A 71 -4.05 -18.72 41.36
C PRO A 71 -2.63 -18.54 40.83
N THR A 72 -2.02 -19.55 40.21
CA THR A 72 -0.68 -19.43 39.63
C THR A 72 -0.73 -19.27 38.12
N VAL A 73 0.18 -18.46 37.58
CA VAL A 73 0.35 -18.30 36.13
C VAL A 73 1.01 -19.54 35.55
N ASN A 74 0.37 -20.17 34.58
CA ASN A 74 0.95 -21.22 33.78
C ASN A 74 1.84 -20.62 32.68
N LEU A 75 3.15 -20.52 32.93
CA LEU A 75 4.10 -19.95 31.98
C LEU A 75 4.24 -20.75 30.67
N ASP A 76 3.93 -22.05 30.69
CA ASP A 76 3.94 -22.91 29.48
C ASP A 76 2.79 -22.58 28.52
N SER A 77 1.84 -21.75 28.93
CA SER A 77 0.75 -21.25 28.08
C SER A 77 0.99 -19.84 27.57
N PHE A 78 2.13 -19.22 27.92
CA PHE A 78 2.43 -17.85 27.55
C PHE A 78 2.77 -17.74 26.06
N VAL A 79 2.02 -16.91 25.34
CA VAL A 79 2.26 -16.60 23.93
C VAL A 79 2.22 -15.10 23.76
N ALA A 80 3.18 -14.54 23.01
CA ALA A 80 3.17 -13.13 22.64
C ALA A 80 3.41 -12.94 21.13
N THR A 81 2.62 -12.05 20.53
CA THR A 81 2.60 -11.77 19.10
C THR A 81 2.50 -10.27 18.85
N SER A 82 3.12 -9.78 17.78
CA SER A 82 2.94 -8.40 17.31
C SER A 82 2.87 -8.40 15.78
N ASN A 83 1.78 -7.86 15.22
CA ASN A 83 1.52 -7.80 13.78
C ASN A 83 1.87 -9.12 13.04
N GLU A 84 1.27 -10.23 13.46
CA GLU A 84 1.48 -11.59 12.93
C GLU A 84 2.85 -12.23 13.20
N THR A 85 3.83 -11.44 13.66
CA THR A 85 5.11 -11.97 14.13
C THR A 85 4.95 -12.60 15.51
N ILE A 86 5.32 -13.87 15.61
CA ILE A 86 5.40 -14.60 16.88
C ILE A 86 6.71 -14.21 17.58
N LEU A 87 6.61 -13.65 18.79
CA LEU A 87 7.76 -13.15 19.56
C LEU A 87 8.30 -14.21 20.53
N THR A 88 7.42 -15.09 21.01
CA THR A 88 7.78 -16.24 21.84
C THR A 88 6.72 -17.34 21.70
N LEU A 89 7.18 -18.59 21.71
CA LEU A 89 6.36 -19.79 21.87
C LEU A 89 7.03 -20.62 22.96
N LEU A 90 6.48 -20.58 24.17
CA LEU A 90 6.77 -21.62 25.14
C LEU A 90 5.72 -22.69 24.91
N GLY A 91 6.11 -23.77 24.26
CA GLY A 91 5.23 -24.90 23.98
C GLY A 91 6.01 -26.20 24.18
N GLY A 92 5.88 -26.78 25.39
CA GLY A 92 6.31 -28.15 25.65
C GLY A 92 7.43 -28.32 26.69
N SER A 93 7.08 -29.02 27.77
CA SER A 93 7.93 -29.70 28.77
C SER A 93 8.98 -28.85 29.53
N GLY A 94 8.51 -28.15 30.57
CA GLY A 94 8.85 -28.56 31.95
C GLY A 94 10.32 -28.57 32.37
N SER A 95 11.15 -27.60 31.96
CA SER A 95 12.48 -27.42 32.54
C SER A 95 12.63 -26.01 33.11
N GLU A 96 13.09 -25.88 34.36
CA GLU A 96 13.38 -24.60 35.05
C GLU A 96 14.34 -23.68 34.26
N ALA A 97 15.12 -24.25 33.34
CA ALA A 97 15.97 -23.51 32.41
C ALA A 97 15.19 -22.70 31.34
N GLN A 98 13.95 -23.09 30.99
CA GLN A 98 13.11 -22.39 30.00
C GLN A 98 12.36 -21.19 30.60
N VAL A 99 11.94 -21.27 31.87
CA VAL A 99 11.30 -20.16 32.59
C VAL A 99 12.27 -18.97 32.78
N LYS A 100 13.57 -19.23 32.85
CA LYS A 100 14.62 -18.19 32.88
C LYS A 100 14.78 -17.43 31.55
N ASN A 101 14.19 -17.92 30.46
CA ASN A 101 14.40 -17.47 29.09
C ASN A 101 13.16 -16.86 28.40
N ASN A 102 12.05 -16.60 29.10
CA ASN A 102 10.92 -15.90 28.49
C ASN A 102 11.26 -14.41 28.28
N TYR A 103 11.94 -14.11 27.18
CA TYR A 103 12.36 -12.77 26.78
C TYR A 103 11.64 -12.37 25.50
N ILE A 104 10.87 -11.29 25.58
CA ILE A 104 10.31 -10.62 24.43
C ILE A 104 11.28 -9.52 24.02
N VAL A 105 11.72 -9.51 22.76
CA VAL A 105 12.51 -8.41 22.21
C VAL A 105 11.63 -7.66 21.22
N ILE A 106 11.35 -6.39 21.48
CA ILE A 106 10.39 -5.62 20.69
C ILE A 106 10.80 -4.14 20.61
N PRO A 107 10.48 -3.42 19.52
CA PRO A 107 10.83 -2.01 19.40
C PRO A 107 10.02 -1.10 20.34
N THR A 108 10.53 0.12 20.55
CA THR A 108 9.82 1.19 21.27
C THR A 108 8.49 1.55 20.61
N GLY A 109 7.49 1.93 21.41
CA GLY A 109 6.18 2.38 20.93
C GLY A 109 5.36 1.33 20.18
N THR A 110 5.69 0.04 20.33
CA THR A 110 5.08 -1.06 19.58
C THR A 110 4.02 -1.75 20.42
N VAL A 111 2.86 -2.03 19.84
CA VAL A 111 1.80 -2.80 20.47
C VAL A 111 2.05 -4.30 20.25
N PHE A 112 1.93 -5.08 21.31
CA PHE A 112 1.95 -6.54 21.24
C PHE A 112 0.79 -7.13 22.04
N GLN A 113 0.27 -8.24 21.54
CA GLN A 113 -0.74 -9.03 22.19
C GLN A 113 -0.07 -10.20 22.89
N PHE A 114 -0.60 -10.60 24.06
CA PHE A 114 -0.16 -11.80 24.75
C PHE A 114 -1.34 -12.50 25.40
N LYS A 115 -1.16 -13.79 25.67
CA LYS A 115 -2.09 -14.61 26.45
C LYS A 115 -1.36 -15.56 27.39
N PHE A 116 -2.00 -15.95 28.47
CA PHE A 116 -1.57 -17.03 29.38
C PHE A 116 -2.77 -17.57 30.17
N ALA A 117 -2.62 -18.77 30.72
CA ALA A 117 -3.61 -19.45 31.55
C ALA A 117 -3.26 -19.36 33.04
N LEU A 118 -4.29 -19.42 33.88
CA LEU A 118 -4.19 -19.60 35.32
C LEU A 118 -4.59 -21.04 35.71
N THR A 119 -3.92 -21.61 36.70
CA THR A 119 -4.17 -22.99 37.19
C THR A 119 -5.43 -23.15 38.04
N ALA A 120 -5.90 -22.07 38.68
CA ALA A 120 -7.12 -22.05 39.51
C ALA A 120 -7.90 -20.72 39.35
N PRO A 121 -8.48 -20.45 38.17
CA PRO A 121 -9.12 -19.18 37.84
C PRO A 121 -10.53 -19.08 38.46
N SER A 122 -10.64 -18.73 39.75
CA SER A 122 -11.96 -18.50 40.37
C SER A 122 -12.32 -17.00 40.44
N GLY A 123 -12.94 -16.49 39.37
CA GLY A 123 -13.50 -15.12 39.33
C GLY A 123 -12.46 -14.01 39.57
N ALA A 124 -11.21 -14.26 39.20
CA ALA A 124 -10.10 -13.35 39.47
C ALA A 124 -10.08 -12.20 38.45
N LYS A 125 -9.89 -10.97 38.94
CA LYS A 125 -9.56 -9.83 38.06
C LYS A 125 -8.06 -9.86 37.80
N VAL A 126 -7.68 -9.97 36.53
CA VAL A 126 -6.27 -10.03 36.13
C VAL A 126 -5.88 -8.75 35.40
N GLN A 127 -4.75 -8.17 35.80
CA GLN A 127 -4.13 -7.03 35.14
C GLN A 127 -2.70 -7.41 34.75
N ALA A 128 -2.22 -6.90 33.63
CA ALA A 128 -0.80 -6.92 33.30
C ALA A 128 -0.15 -5.59 33.67
N VAL A 129 1.07 -5.68 34.19
CA VAL A 129 1.84 -4.56 34.70
C VAL A 129 3.24 -4.63 34.09
N ILE A 130 3.66 -3.59 33.37
CA ILE A 130 5.05 -3.46 32.92
C ILE A 130 5.83 -2.66 33.97
N MET A 131 6.96 -3.21 34.41
CA MET A 131 7.88 -2.56 35.34
C MET A 131 9.27 -2.52 34.74
N LYS A 132 10.01 -1.42 34.93
CA LYS A 132 11.40 -1.32 34.49
C LYS A 132 12.27 -2.15 35.45
N SER A 133 13.15 -3.00 34.93
CA SER A 133 13.86 -4.00 35.76
C SER A 133 14.89 -3.41 36.74
N ASP A 134 15.27 -2.13 36.59
CA ASP A 134 16.13 -1.40 37.52
C ASP A 134 15.35 -0.68 38.63
N VAL A 135 14.01 -0.71 38.57
CA VAL A 135 13.15 -0.13 39.61
C VAL A 135 12.80 -1.22 40.61
N LEU A 136 13.49 -1.21 41.76
CA LEU A 136 13.31 -2.16 42.85
C LEU A 136 12.00 -1.97 43.66
N GLY A 137 11.11 -1.07 43.22
CA GLY A 137 9.79 -0.87 43.80
C GLY A 137 9.16 0.48 43.42
N THR A 138 7.86 0.49 43.15
CA THR A 138 7.06 1.73 43.11
C THR A 138 6.52 1.99 44.52
N ASN A 139 6.81 3.14 45.10
CA ASN A 139 6.14 3.54 46.34
C ASN A 139 4.73 4.08 46.01
N THR A 140 3.75 3.78 46.86
CA THR A 140 2.38 4.30 46.76
C THR A 140 2.29 5.82 47.02
N PHE A 141 3.41 6.49 47.26
CA PHE A 141 3.48 7.89 47.70
C PHE A 141 4.06 8.87 46.66
N VAL A 142 4.70 8.41 45.58
CA VAL A 142 5.25 9.32 44.56
C VAL A 142 4.38 9.28 43.31
N LYS A 143 3.55 10.31 43.17
CA LYS A 143 2.76 10.63 41.97
C LYS A 143 3.65 11.31 40.89
N GLN A 144 4.88 10.84 40.72
CA GLN A 144 5.86 11.42 39.80
C GLN A 144 6.22 10.39 38.73
N GLN A 145 6.01 10.83 37.49
CA GLN A 145 5.97 10.11 36.21
C GLN A 145 7.30 9.46 35.77
N GLU A 146 7.97 8.67 36.61
CA GLU A 146 9.26 8.04 36.23
C GLU A 146 9.31 6.51 36.24
N ALA A 147 8.32 5.82 36.81
CA ALA A 147 8.12 4.40 36.53
C ALA A 147 6.94 4.26 35.58
N SER A 148 7.17 3.93 34.31
CA SER A 148 6.10 3.66 33.34
C SER A 148 5.39 2.35 33.72
N THR A 149 4.54 2.40 34.75
CA THR A 149 3.66 1.30 35.11
C THR A 149 2.42 1.41 34.22
N GLU A 150 2.52 0.89 33.01
CA GLU A 150 1.33 0.66 32.20
C GLU A 150 0.60 -0.53 32.82
N ILE A 151 -0.59 -0.28 33.34
CA ILE A 151 -1.48 -1.28 33.91
C ILE A 151 -2.63 -1.48 32.93
N VAL A 152 -2.74 -2.69 32.39
CA VAL A 152 -3.81 -3.05 31.46
C VAL A 152 -4.67 -4.13 32.07
N ASN A 153 -6.00 -3.93 32.05
CA ASN A 153 -6.94 -4.97 32.43
C ASN A 153 -6.96 -6.05 31.34
N LEU A 154 -6.81 -7.31 31.75
CA LEU A 154 -6.89 -8.44 30.83
C LEU A 154 -8.33 -8.91 30.71
N ILE A 155 -8.64 -9.50 29.55
CA ILE A 155 -9.92 -10.15 29.28
C ILE A 155 -9.75 -11.66 29.34
N GLU A 156 -10.70 -12.34 29.95
CA GLU A 156 -10.77 -13.80 29.92
C GLU A 156 -11.39 -14.22 28.57
N ILE A 157 -10.62 -14.89 27.72
CA ILE A 157 -11.04 -15.31 26.37
C ILE A 157 -11.54 -16.75 26.34
N GLU A 158 -11.07 -17.57 27.27
CA GLU A 158 -11.52 -18.93 27.53
C GLU A 158 -11.47 -19.12 29.06
N PRO A 159 -12.20 -20.07 29.65
CA PRO A 159 -12.14 -20.33 31.09
C PRO A 159 -10.69 -20.51 31.57
N GLY A 160 -10.20 -19.56 32.37
CA GLY A 160 -8.82 -19.53 32.87
C GLY A 160 -7.76 -18.92 31.97
N VAL A 161 -8.08 -18.55 30.73
CA VAL A 161 -7.12 -17.98 29.78
C VAL A 161 -7.37 -16.49 29.63
N TYR A 162 -6.36 -15.70 29.98
CA TYR A 162 -6.41 -14.25 29.96
C TYR A 162 -5.54 -13.71 28.83
N ALA A 163 -6.06 -12.72 28.13
CA ALA A 163 -5.36 -12.04 27.03
C ALA A 163 -5.45 -10.53 27.18
N GLY A 164 -4.46 -9.83 26.62
CA GLY A 164 -4.45 -8.39 26.55
C GLY A 164 -3.42 -7.85 25.57
N ASN A 165 -3.51 -6.55 25.36
CA ASN A 165 -2.57 -5.80 24.53
C ASN A 165 -1.77 -4.86 25.42
N LEU A 166 -0.47 -4.79 25.20
CA LEU A 166 0.41 -3.84 25.86
C LEU A 166 1.13 -3.02 24.79
N GLN A 167 1.34 -1.74 25.06
CA GLN A 167 2.21 -0.91 24.26
C GLN A 167 3.55 -0.75 24.95
N THR A 168 4.65 -0.91 24.22
CA THR A 168 5.95 -0.57 24.79
C THR A 168 6.11 0.93 24.90
N ASN A 169 6.77 1.38 25.96
CA ASN A 169 7.08 2.79 26.10
C ASN A 169 8.08 3.27 25.04
N ASN A 170 8.30 4.58 24.99
CA ASN A 170 9.24 5.20 24.06
C ASN A 170 10.71 5.13 24.52
N LYS A 171 11.02 4.41 25.61
CA LYS A 171 12.37 4.33 26.18
C LYS A 171 12.93 2.91 26.04
N SER A 172 14.01 2.74 25.30
CA SER A 172 14.71 1.45 25.27
C SER A 172 15.26 1.07 26.63
N GLY A 173 15.29 -0.23 26.91
CA GLY A 173 15.71 -0.76 28.20
C GLY A 173 15.17 -2.16 28.47
N LYS A 174 15.51 -2.68 29.64
CA LYS A 174 15.00 -3.94 30.16
C LYS A 174 13.83 -3.67 31.10
N TYR A 175 12.80 -4.49 30.95
CA TYR A 175 11.54 -4.44 31.65
C TYR A 175 11.11 -5.85 32.02
N GLU A 176 10.17 -5.94 32.94
CA GLU A 176 9.54 -7.15 33.39
C GLU A 176 8.04 -6.96 33.31
N ILE A 177 7.35 -8.02 32.92
CA ILE A 177 5.89 -8.04 32.85
C ILE A 177 5.41 -8.90 34.01
N TYR A 178 4.47 -8.38 34.79
CA TYR A 178 3.83 -9.06 35.90
C TYR A 178 2.33 -9.17 35.67
N ALA A 179 1.75 -10.32 36.04
CA ALA A 179 0.32 -10.49 36.21
C ALA A 179 -0.03 -10.11 37.65
N ARG A 180 -0.83 -9.06 37.81
CA ARG A 180 -1.47 -8.69 39.07
C ARG A 180 -2.85 -9.33 39.10
N ILE A 181 -3.02 -10.31 39.98
CA ILE A 181 -4.23 -11.11 40.12
C ILE A 181 -4.93 -10.69 41.41
N THR A 182 -6.17 -10.24 41.29
CA THR A 182 -7.04 -9.94 42.42
C THR A 182 -8.11 -11.01 42.52
N ASP A 183 -8.12 -11.77 43.61
CA ASP A 183 -9.14 -12.80 43.83
C ASP A 183 -10.49 -12.21 44.27
N LYS A 184 -11.50 -13.08 44.43
CA LYS A 184 -12.85 -12.71 44.89
C LYS A 184 -12.90 -12.10 46.30
N ASN A 185 -11.87 -12.33 47.13
CA ASN A 185 -11.76 -11.80 48.48
C ASN A 185 -10.99 -10.47 48.52
N GLY A 186 -10.50 -9.99 47.36
CA GLY A 186 -9.69 -8.78 47.23
C GLY A 186 -8.20 -9.00 47.53
N ASN A 187 -7.75 -10.25 47.66
CA ASN A 187 -6.32 -10.54 47.84
C ASN A 187 -5.60 -10.30 46.52
N ILE A 188 -4.46 -9.61 46.59
CA ILE A 188 -3.65 -9.25 45.42
C ILE A 188 -2.38 -10.09 45.42
N THR A 189 -2.10 -10.74 44.29
CA THR A 189 -0.81 -11.41 44.04
C THR A 189 -0.19 -10.87 42.76
N GLU A 190 1.13 -10.74 42.74
CA GLU A 190 1.90 -10.33 41.56
C GLU A 190 2.86 -11.43 41.17
N GLN A 191 2.76 -11.89 39.93
CA GLN A 191 3.57 -12.99 39.41
C GLN A 191 4.25 -12.56 38.11
N LYS A 192 5.57 -12.74 38.03
CA LYS A 192 6.33 -12.41 36.83
C LYS A 192 5.93 -13.36 35.70
N ILE A 193 5.55 -12.81 34.54
CA ILE A 193 5.13 -13.58 33.37
C ILE A 193 6.18 -13.59 32.25
N ALA A 194 6.91 -12.49 32.07
CA ALA A 194 7.94 -12.39 31.03
C ALA A 194 8.99 -11.33 31.34
N ASN A 195 10.19 -11.48 30.79
CA ASN A 195 11.15 -10.40 30.61
C ASN A 195 10.90 -9.71 29.26
N LEU A 196 11.09 -8.40 29.22
CA LEU A 196 10.86 -7.58 28.04
C LEU A 196 12.08 -6.70 27.80
N LYS A 197 12.71 -6.86 26.63
CA LYS A 197 13.77 -5.97 26.15
C LYS A 197 13.19 -5.05 25.08
N VAL A 198 13.00 -3.79 25.44
CA VAL A 198 12.56 -2.75 24.51
C VAL A 198 13.80 -2.19 23.80
N ILE A 199 13.84 -2.32 22.48
CA ILE A 199 14.96 -1.85 21.64
C ILE A 199 14.55 -0.62 20.83
N ASN A 200 15.51 0.19 20.42
CA ASN A 200 15.23 1.30 19.50
C ASN A 200 14.75 0.75 18.14
N LYS A 201 13.93 1.51 17.42
CA LYS A 201 13.53 1.16 16.06
C LYS A 201 14.71 1.20 15.10
N PHE A 202 14.65 0.37 14.06
CA PHE A 202 15.58 0.45 12.94
C PHE A 202 15.56 1.85 12.35
N THR A 203 16.71 2.51 12.27
CA THR A 203 16.82 3.92 11.88
C THR A 203 17.88 4.10 10.82
N VAL A 204 17.59 4.92 9.81
CA VAL A 204 18.52 5.30 8.73
C VAL A 204 18.83 6.79 8.80
N GLN A 205 20.12 7.12 8.82
CA GLN A 205 20.62 8.49 8.94
C GLN A 205 21.70 8.79 7.91
N ASN A 206 21.84 10.06 7.58
CA ASN A 206 22.96 10.55 6.80
C ASN A 206 24.21 10.61 7.69
N LYS A 207 25.29 9.94 7.28
CA LYS A 207 26.55 9.84 8.04
C LYS A 207 27.16 11.20 8.39
N ASN A 208 27.07 12.19 7.49
CA ASN A 208 27.74 13.48 7.64
C ASN A 208 26.91 14.50 8.43
N SER A 209 25.59 14.49 8.25
CA SER A 209 24.70 15.48 8.88
C SER A 209 23.97 14.97 10.11
N GLY A 210 23.94 13.65 10.35
CA GLY A 210 23.12 13.03 11.38
C GLY A 210 21.61 13.09 11.12
N LYS A 211 21.17 13.73 10.02
CA LYS A 211 19.74 13.86 9.68
C LYS A 211 19.16 12.52 9.26
N ASN A 212 17.97 12.22 9.76
CA ASN A 212 17.20 11.03 9.37
C ASN A 212 16.87 11.04 7.87
N ILE A 213 16.91 9.86 7.25
CA ILE A 213 16.64 9.68 5.82
C ILE A 213 15.27 9.04 5.64
N GLU A 214 14.32 9.81 5.12
CA GLU A 214 12.98 9.34 4.76
C GLU A 214 12.97 8.63 3.39
N GLY A 215 12.12 7.60 3.25
CA GLY A 215 11.89 6.86 2.02
C GLY A 215 13.08 6.00 1.58
N ALA A 216 13.99 5.66 2.48
CA ALA A 216 15.04 4.69 2.23
C ALA A 216 14.43 3.29 2.17
N ARG A 217 14.75 2.55 1.11
CA ARG A 217 14.32 1.16 0.92
C ARG A 217 15.21 0.24 1.76
N VAL A 218 14.59 -0.61 2.58
CA VAL A 218 15.25 -1.58 3.46
C VAL A 218 14.75 -2.98 3.12
N LEU A 219 15.63 -3.81 2.55
CA LEU A 219 15.32 -5.20 2.22
C LEU A 219 15.90 -6.13 3.28
N PHE A 220 15.04 -6.85 3.99
CA PHE A 220 15.43 -7.76 5.06
C PHE A 220 15.72 -9.18 4.57
N TYR A 221 16.78 -9.75 5.14
CA TYR A 221 17.15 -11.15 4.99
C TYR A 221 17.31 -11.77 6.38
N ILE A 222 16.86 -13.01 6.54
CA ILE A 222 17.07 -13.82 7.74
C ILE A 222 18.17 -14.85 7.48
N PHE A 223 19.01 -15.11 8.48
CA PHE A 223 20.03 -16.14 8.41
C PHE A 223 19.41 -17.51 8.67
N ASN A 224 19.53 -18.42 7.72
CA ASN A 224 19.11 -19.80 7.88
C ASN A 224 20.29 -20.60 8.47
N GLU A 225 20.16 -20.99 9.74
CA GLU A 225 21.18 -21.72 10.50
C GLU A 225 21.57 -23.05 9.86
N SER A 226 20.61 -23.79 9.30
CA SER A 226 20.86 -25.09 8.66
C SER A 226 21.67 -24.99 7.37
N THR A 227 21.42 -23.95 6.58
CA THR A 227 22.13 -23.75 5.29
C THR A 227 23.34 -22.83 5.38
N GLY A 228 23.50 -22.09 6.48
CA GLY A 228 24.54 -21.09 6.67
C GLY A 228 24.42 -19.86 5.77
N LYS A 229 23.23 -19.58 5.20
CA LYS A 229 23.01 -18.52 4.20
C LYS A 229 21.91 -17.55 4.61
N TYR A 230 22.03 -16.31 4.15
CA TYR A 230 20.97 -15.30 4.29
C TYR A 230 19.93 -15.49 3.18
N GLN A 231 18.67 -15.62 3.58
CA GLN A 231 17.52 -15.78 2.68
C GLN A 231 16.61 -14.54 2.81
N ILE A 232 16.00 -14.11 1.70
CA ILE A 232 15.06 -12.98 1.71
C ILE A 232 13.86 -13.36 2.59
N ILE A 233 13.45 -12.46 3.49
CA ILE A 233 12.22 -12.68 4.27
C ILE A 233 11.02 -12.55 3.31
N PRO A 234 10.11 -13.52 3.24
CA PRO A 234 8.92 -13.41 2.40
C PRO A 234 8.10 -12.17 2.72
N THR A 235 7.51 -11.53 1.71
CA THR A 235 6.71 -10.31 1.89
C THR A 235 5.56 -10.49 2.88
N SER A 236 4.91 -11.65 2.89
CA SER A 236 3.81 -11.97 3.82
C SER A 236 4.25 -12.20 5.26
N ALA A 237 5.55 -12.32 5.52
CA ALA A 237 6.05 -12.56 6.87
C ALA A 237 6.28 -11.27 7.67
N LEU A 238 6.18 -10.10 7.04
CA LEU A 238 6.32 -8.79 7.69
C LEU A 238 5.06 -7.96 7.45
N SER A 239 4.58 -7.27 8.48
CA SER A 239 3.34 -6.50 8.42
C SER A 239 3.33 -5.36 7.39
N GLU A 240 4.49 -4.77 7.11
CA GLU A 240 4.66 -3.71 6.09
C GLU A 240 5.20 -4.25 4.76
N GLY A 241 5.32 -5.57 4.60
CA GLY A 241 5.94 -6.22 3.45
C GLY A 241 7.48 -6.27 3.54
N ASN A 242 8.11 -6.72 2.45
CA ASN A 242 9.56 -6.72 2.29
C ASN A 242 9.86 -6.50 0.79
N PRO A 243 10.51 -5.40 0.38
CA PRO A 243 11.19 -4.39 1.20
C PRO A 243 10.24 -3.48 1.99
N VAL A 244 10.77 -2.89 3.06
CA VAL A 244 10.12 -1.85 3.87
C VAL A 244 10.75 -0.50 3.57
N TYR A 245 10.04 0.61 3.83
CA TYR A 245 10.54 1.95 3.57
C TYR A 245 10.57 2.78 4.85
N THR A 246 11.60 3.60 5.04
CA THR A 246 11.69 4.46 6.21
C THR A 246 10.65 5.58 6.17
N ASP A 247 10.07 5.89 7.33
CA ASP A 247 9.13 6.99 7.53
C ASP A 247 9.83 8.37 7.57
N LYS A 248 9.06 9.43 7.86
CA LYS A 248 9.56 10.81 8.03
C LYS A 248 10.61 10.98 9.13
N PHE A 249 10.70 10.04 10.06
CA PHE A 249 11.71 10.00 11.12
C PHE A 249 12.89 9.10 10.75
N GLY A 250 12.95 8.59 9.52
CA GLY A 250 13.97 7.66 9.07
C GLY A 250 13.86 6.29 9.72
N GLN A 251 12.71 5.94 10.30
CA GLN A 251 12.50 4.72 11.05
C GLN A 251 11.68 3.70 10.25
N VAL A 252 11.88 2.42 10.55
CA VAL A 252 11.07 1.32 10.03
C VAL A 252 10.24 0.72 11.17
N ASN A 253 8.93 0.57 10.96
CA ASN A 253 7.99 0.01 11.95
C ASN A 253 7.83 -1.50 11.74
N THR A 254 8.92 -2.23 11.83
CA THR A 254 8.94 -3.69 11.68
C THR A 254 9.31 -4.37 12.99
N VAL A 255 8.60 -5.45 13.30
CA VAL A 255 8.92 -6.33 14.42
C VAL A 255 9.51 -7.62 13.87
N LEU A 256 10.71 -7.97 14.33
CA LEU A 256 11.43 -9.16 13.92
C LEU A 256 11.60 -10.13 15.10
N PRO A 257 11.48 -11.45 14.88
CA PRO A 257 11.80 -12.43 15.90
C PRO A 257 13.31 -12.42 16.20
N GLN A 258 13.71 -13.11 17.28
CA GLN A 258 15.12 -13.23 17.63
C GLN A 258 15.84 -14.11 16.59
N ALA A 259 16.76 -13.51 15.83
CA ALA A 259 17.59 -14.21 14.84
C ALA A 259 18.75 -13.31 14.36
N ARG A 260 19.56 -13.84 13.44
CA ARG A 260 20.59 -13.09 12.71
C ARG A 260 20.01 -12.58 11.39
N TYR A 261 20.27 -11.32 11.09
CA TYR A 261 19.70 -10.62 9.94
C TYR A 261 20.78 -9.91 9.12
N LYS A 262 20.47 -9.74 7.84
CA LYS A 262 21.19 -8.85 6.92
C LYS A 262 20.16 -7.93 6.30
N VAL A 263 20.48 -6.64 6.18
CA VAL A 263 19.67 -5.68 5.43
C VAL A 263 20.47 -5.07 4.29
N GLU A 264 19.78 -4.80 3.20
CA GLU A 264 20.27 -3.98 2.10
C GLU A 264 19.46 -2.69 2.05
N VAL A 265 20.13 -1.57 2.31
CA VAL A 265 19.53 -0.24 2.40
C VAL A 265 19.92 0.58 1.18
N SER A 266 18.95 1.20 0.51
CA SER A 266 19.19 2.01 -0.69
C SER A 266 18.28 3.24 -0.74
N ARG A 267 18.82 4.37 -1.19
CA ARG A 267 18.11 5.64 -1.38
C ARG A 267 18.80 6.46 -2.47
N LEU A 268 18.02 7.10 -3.33
CA LEU A 268 18.56 8.00 -4.35
C LEU A 268 19.41 9.10 -3.71
N GLY A 269 20.61 9.34 -4.24
CA GLY A 269 21.57 10.31 -3.70
C GLY A 269 22.42 9.79 -2.52
N PHE A 270 22.35 8.49 -2.23
CA PHE A 270 23.16 7.83 -1.21
C PHE A 270 23.73 6.52 -1.73
N LYS A 271 24.92 6.15 -1.25
CA LYS A 271 25.51 4.84 -1.55
C LYS A 271 24.72 3.72 -0.87
N ASP A 272 24.45 2.64 -1.61
CA ASP A 272 23.86 1.41 -1.07
C ASP A 272 24.67 0.91 0.15
N GLN A 273 23.99 0.48 1.20
CA GLN A 273 24.61 -0.04 2.43
C GLN A 273 24.10 -1.46 2.70
N THR A 274 25.01 -2.32 3.16
CA THR A 274 24.66 -3.67 3.63
C THR A 274 25.11 -3.83 5.06
N VAL A 275 24.16 -4.14 5.96
CA VAL A 275 24.43 -4.25 7.40
C VAL A 275 23.95 -5.59 7.91
N LYS A 276 24.79 -6.27 8.69
CA LYS A 276 24.43 -7.49 9.43
C LYS A 276 24.21 -7.13 10.88
N PHE A 277 23.17 -7.69 11.49
CA PHE A 277 22.84 -7.46 12.89
C PHE A 277 22.13 -8.68 13.48
N THR A 278 21.97 -8.69 14.80
CA THR A 278 21.28 -9.76 15.52
C THR A 278 20.23 -9.14 16.42
N ILE A 279 19.01 -9.66 16.40
CA ILE A 279 17.98 -9.34 17.39
C ILE A 279 18.00 -10.42 18.46
N GLY A 280 18.15 -10.03 19.71
CA GLY A 280 18.26 -10.97 20.82
C GLY A 280 18.41 -10.29 22.17
N ILE A 281 18.72 -11.10 23.19
CA ILE A 281 18.65 -10.72 24.61
C ILE A 281 19.87 -9.91 25.06
N LYS A 282 21.05 -10.12 24.46
CA LYS A 282 22.28 -9.43 24.85
C LYS A 282 22.23 -7.95 24.52
N ASP A 283 22.94 -7.11 25.28
CA ASP A 283 22.81 -5.64 25.16
C ASP A 283 23.25 -5.09 23.79
N ASP A 284 24.10 -5.80 23.05
CA ASP A 284 24.54 -5.48 21.69
C ASP A 284 23.60 -5.99 20.58
N GLN A 285 22.65 -6.87 20.91
CA GLN A 285 21.73 -7.48 19.95
C GLN A 285 20.47 -6.62 19.76
N ASN A 286 20.60 -5.52 19.03
CA ASN A 286 19.52 -4.56 18.75
C ASN A 286 19.38 -4.28 17.25
N PHE A 287 18.35 -3.52 16.89
CA PHE A 287 18.29 -2.91 15.58
C PHE A 287 19.47 -1.95 15.35
N PRO A 288 20.09 -1.95 14.16
CA PRO A 288 21.20 -1.08 13.86
C PRO A 288 20.72 0.34 13.56
N LEU A 289 21.60 1.31 13.85
CA LEU A 289 21.54 2.64 13.26
C LEU A 289 22.35 2.61 11.95
N VAL A 290 21.67 2.65 10.81
CA VAL A 290 22.33 2.59 9.50
C VAL A 290 22.69 4.00 9.04
N GLN A 291 24.00 4.27 8.94
CA GLN A 291 24.51 5.54 8.44
C GLN A 291 24.87 5.44 6.95
N MET A 292 24.18 6.20 6.11
CA MET A 292 24.41 6.24 4.67
C MET A 292 25.27 7.45 4.27
N GLU A 293 26.23 7.22 3.38
CA GLU A 293 27.06 8.27 2.80
C GLU A 293 26.36 8.92 1.61
N LYS A 294 26.36 10.25 1.56
CA LYS A 294 25.82 10.99 0.42
C LYS A 294 26.67 10.70 -0.82
N GLU A 295 26.00 10.39 -1.91
CA GLU A 295 26.62 10.20 -3.23
C GLU A 295 26.23 11.37 -4.13
N GLY A 296 27.17 11.82 -4.98
CA GLY A 296 26.84 12.74 -6.06
C GLY A 296 25.93 12.09 -7.10
N PHE A 297 25.56 12.84 -8.14
CA PHE A 297 24.80 12.26 -9.25
C PHE A 297 25.60 11.13 -9.92
N ASN A 298 25.00 9.94 -10.00
CA ASN A 298 25.58 8.77 -10.63
C ASN A 298 24.49 8.09 -11.49
N LEU A 299 24.67 8.10 -12.82
CA LEU A 299 23.69 7.60 -13.78
C LEU A 299 23.36 6.11 -13.57
N ILE A 300 24.38 5.28 -13.30
CA ILE A 300 24.23 3.84 -13.08
C ILE A 300 23.39 3.60 -11.81
N SER A 301 23.71 4.30 -10.72
CA SER A 301 22.95 4.21 -9.47
C SER A 301 21.49 4.66 -9.65
N THR A 302 21.26 5.69 -10.47
CA THR A 302 19.94 6.25 -10.75
C THR A 302 19.10 5.26 -11.55
N ILE A 303 19.65 4.67 -12.62
CA ILE A 303 18.98 3.62 -13.39
C ILE A 303 18.69 2.41 -12.50
N LYS A 304 19.66 1.95 -11.71
CA LYS A 304 19.49 0.83 -10.77
C LYS A 304 18.39 1.10 -9.75
N TYR A 305 18.30 2.32 -9.22
CA TYR A 305 17.25 2.74 -8.29
C TYR A 305 15.86 2.65 -8.94
N TYR A 306 15.68 3.20 -10.14
CA TYR A 306 14.39 3.15 -10.82
C TYR A 306 14.01 1.74 -11.28
N LEU A 307 14.98 0.94 -11.77
CA LEU A 307 14.73 -0.46 -12.11
C LEU A 307 14.33 -1.28 -10.87
N ARG A 308 15.02 -1.09 -9.74
CA ARG A 308 14.66 -1.73 -8.46
C ARG A 308 13.28 -1.29 -7.98
N THR A 309 12.98 0.00 -8.06
CA THR A 309 11.67 0.54 -7.68
C THR A 309 10.56 -0.02 -8.57
N ALA A 310 10.79 -0.07 -9.89
CA ALA A 310 9.88 -0.70 -10.83
C ALA A 310 9.71 -2.18 -10.49
N ASN A 311 10.79 -2.90 -10.20
CA ASN A 311 10.73 -4.30 -9.79
C ASN A 311 9.94 -4.49 -8.49
N ASP A 312 10.14 -3.59 -7.51
CA ASP A 312 9.44 -3.68 -6.23
C ASP A 312 7.93 -3.48 -6.40
N ILE A 313 7.55 -2.48 -7.21
CA ILE A 313 6.15 -2.18 -7.51
C ILE A 313 5.54 -3.26 -8.41
N PHE A 314 6.30 -3.75 -9.40
CA PHE A 314 5.78 -4.55 -10.52
C PHE A 314 5.99 -6.06 -10.38
N LEU A 315 6.81 -6.55 -9.46
CA LEU A 315 6.88 -7.99 -9.12
C LEU A 315 6.29 -8.30 -7.75
N PHE A 316 6.57 -7.51 -6.71
CA PHE A 316 6.11 -7.86 -5.34
C PHE A 316 4.67 -7.43 -5.09
N ASN A 317 4.32 -6.20 -5.43
CA ASN A 317 2.97 -5.71 -5.20
C ASN A 317 1.98 -6.24 -6.24
N THR A 318 2.37 -6.34 -7.52
CA THR A 318 1.50 -6.91 -8.56
C THR A 318 1.19 -8.38 -8.34
N GLN A 319 1.99 -9.19 -7.63
CA GLN A 319 1.58 -10.57 -7.31
C GLN A 319 0.47 -10.60 -6.26
N ILE A 320 0.59 -9.79 -5.21
CA ILE A 320 -0.46 -9.65 -4.18
C ILE A 320 -1.71 -9.02 -4.79
N TYR A 321 -1.55 -7.92 -5.54
CA TYR A 321 -2.65 -7.32 -6.29
C TYR A 321 -3.19 -8.32 -7.31
N ALA A 322 -2.39 -9.00 -8.14
CA ALA A 322 -2.88 -10.00 -9.10
C ALA A 322 -3.60 -11.16 -8.41
N GLN A 323 -3.19 -11.62 -7.23
CA GLN A 323 -3.93 -12.61 -6.45
C GLN A 323 -5.28 -12.07 -5.97
N ILE A 324 -5.33 -10.82 -5.49
CA ILE A 324 -6.58 -10.13 -5.15
C ILE A 324 -7.46 -9.91 -6.41
N LEU A 325 -6.85 -9.58 -7.54
CA LEU A 325 -7.51 -9.26 -8.81
C LEU A 325 -8.02 -10.52 -9.54
N THR A 326 -7.28 -11.63 -9.46
CA THR A 326 -7.70 -12.95 -9.99
C THR A 326 -8.78 -13.60 -9.12
N GLY A 327 -8.85 -13.27 -7.82
CA GLY A 327 -9.95 -13.67 -6.95
C GLY A 327 -11.28 -12.95 -7.23
N SER A 328 -11.27 -11.85 -7.98
CA SER A 328 -12.47 -11.05 -8.26
C SER A 328 -12.91 -11.16 -9.72
N ALA A 329 -13.93 -11.98 -9.97
CA ALA A 329 -14.55 -12.12 -11.29
C ALA A 329 -15.02 -10.77 -11.89
N ARG A 330 -15.49 -9.84 -11.04
CA ARG A 330 -15.94 -8.51 -11.47
C ARG A 330 -14.80 -7.62 -11.97
N PHE A 331 -13.61 -7.74 -11.37
CA PHE A 331 -12.46 -6.96 -11.81
C PHE A 331 -11.88 -7.52 -13.10
N PHE A 332 -11.77 -8.86 -13.21
CA PHE A 332 -11.42 -9.50 -14.48
C PHE A 332 -12.37 -9.05 -15.59
N ASP A 333 -13.67 -9.04 -15.33
CA ASP A 333 -14.68 -8.57 -16.28
C ASP A 333 -14.44 -7.11 -16.71
N LEU A 334 -14.10 -6.22 -15.76
CA LEU A 334 -13.81 -4.82 -16.05
C LEU A 334 -12.55 -4.66 -16.92
N VAL A 335 -11.49 -5.39 -16.60
CA VAL A 335 -10.23 -5.33 -17.37
C VAL A 335 -10.44 -5.89 -18.77
N ALA A 336 -11.13 -7.03 -18.90
CA ALA A 336 -11.50 -7.61 -20.19
C ALA A 336 -12.33 -6.61 -21.02
N PHE A 337 -13.33 -5.99 -20.40
CA PHE A 337 -14.15 -4.94 -21.03
C PHE A 337 -13.29 -3.77 -21.53
N VAL A 338 -12.40 -3.22 -20.71
CA VAL A 338 -11.54 -2.07 -21.08
C VAL A 338 -10.58 -2.44 -22.21
N ILE A 339 -9.96 -3.62 -22.15
CA ILE A 339 -9.04 -4.10 -23.20
C ILE A 339 -9.80 -4.26 -24.52
N LEU A 340 -10.91 -5.00 -24.52
CA LEU A 340 -11.71 -5.22 -25.73
C LEU A 340 -12.25 -3.90 -26.31
N LEU A 341 -12.78 -3.03 -25.45
CA LEU A 341 -13.25 -1.70 -25.86
C LEU A 341 -12.12 -0.87 -26.49
N SER A 342 -10.94 -0.86 -25.85
CA SER A 342 -9.79 -0.10 -26.33
C SER A 342 -9.29 -0.60 -27.70
N MET A 343 -9.28 -1.91 -27.93
CA MET A 343 -8.87 -2.52 -29.19
C MET A 343 -9.84 -2.20 -30.32
N VAL A 344 -11.15 -2.33 -30.08
CA VAL A 344 -12.19 -1.97 -31.05
C VAL A 344 -12.11 -0.48 -31.41
N ILE A 345 -12.00 0.39 -30.39
CA ILE A 345 -11.87 1.84 -30.59
C ILE A 345 -10.60 2.15 -31.39
N LEU A 346 -9.47 1.53 -31.03
CA LEU A 346 -8.20 1.72 -31.72
C LEU A 346 -8.29 1.29 -33.19
N ALA A 347 -8.96 0.17 -33.48
CA ALA A 347 -9.19 -0.31 -34.84
C ALA A 347 -10.06 0.67 -35.66
N LEU A 348 -11.10 1.26 -35.05
CA LEU A 348 -11.96 2.26 -35.70
C LEU A 348 -11.19 3.57 -35.99
N PHE A 349 -10.42 4.06 -35.01
CA PHE A 349 -9.57 5.24 -35.21
C PHE A 349 -8.48 4.99 -36.24
N SER A 350 -7.90 3.81 -36.25
CA SER A 350 -6.89 3.41 -37.22
C SER A 350 -7.47 3.36 -38.64
N PHE A 351 -8.67 2.84 -38.84
CA PHE A 351 -9.40 2.94 -40.13
C PHE A 351 -9.60 4.40 -40.55
N SER A 352 -10.04 5.24 -39.61
CA SER A 352 -10.27 6.67 -39.83
C SER A 352 -9.00 7.37 -40.34
N ARG A 353 -7.87 7.10 -39.69
CA ARG A 353 -6.58 7.69 -40.06
C ARG A 353 -6.05 7.16 -41.39
N LYS A 354 -6.21 5.86 -41.64
CA LYS A 354 -5.77 5.23 -42.88
C LYS A 354 -6.46 5.80 -44.11
N ASN A 355 -7.77 6.00 -44.03
CA ASN A 355 -8.61 6.35 -45.17
C ASN A 355 -9.05 7.82 -45.20
N HIS A 356 -8.64 8.61 -44.19
CA HIS A 356 -9.06 10.01 -43.99
C HIS A 356 -10.57 10.22 -43.93
N VAL A 357 -11.29 9.21 -43.44
CA VAL A 357 -12.74 9.27 -43.19
C VAL A 357 -12.97 9.53 -41.70
N PRO A 358 -13.62 10.63 -41.28
CA PRO A 358 -13.90 10.88 -39.88
C PRO A 358 -14.81 9.80 -39.27
N VAL A 359 -14.57 9.41 -38.00
CA VAL A 359 -15.38 8.40 -37.30
C VAL A 359 -16.87 8.78 -37.25
N SER A 360 -17.18 10.07 -37.09
CA SER A 360 -18.56 10.59 -37.13
C SER A 360 -19.30 10.30 -38.44
N SER A 361 -18.55 10.11 -39.54
CA SER A 361 -19.08 9.86 -40.87
C SER A 361 -19.15 8.37 -41.22
N PHE A 362 -18.76 7.45 -40.33
CA PHE A 362 -18.72 6.02 -40.66
C PHE A 362 -20.09 5.46 -41.05
N LYS A 363 -21.16 5.87 -40.37
CA LYS A 363 -22.52 5.43 -40.72
C LYS A 363 -22.90 5.88 -42.13
N SER A 364 -22.73 7.16 -42.44
CA SER A 364 -23.07 7.70 -43.76
C SER A 364 -22.16 7.11 -44.84
N TYR A 365 -20.87 6.93 -44.55
CA TYR A 365 -19.89 6.32 -45.42
C TYR A 365 -20.21 4.86 -45.74
N PHE A 366 -20.63 4.09 -44.73
CA PHE A 366 -21.06 2.70 -44.91
C PHE A 366 -22.23 2.59 -45.90
N PHE A 367 -23.27 3.40 -45.74
CA PHE A 367 -24.42 3.39 -46.66
C PHE A 367 -24.05 3.89 -48.06
N TYR A 368 -23.19 4.92 -48.15
CA TYR A 368 -22.63 5.36 -49.43
C TYR A 368 -21.89 4.23 -50.15
N LEU A 369 -21.05 3.47 -49.44
CA LEU A 369 -20.32 2.34 -49.99
C LEU A 369 -21.25 1.18 -50.40
N LYS A 370 -22.35 0.96 -49.66
CA LYS A 370 -23.33 -0.11 -49.92
C LYS A 370 -24.25 0.17 -51.12
N ASP A 371 -24.78 1.39 -51.24
CA ASP A 371 -25.88 1.74 -52.16
C ASP A 371 -25.42 2.04 -53.60
N LYS A 372 -24.64 1.15 -54.23
CA LYS A 372 -24.03 1.36 -55.57
C LYS A 372 -25.01 1.89 -56.63
N ASN A 373 -26.19 1.29 -56.73
CA ASN A 373 -27.13 1.57 -57.82
C ASN A 373 -27.96 2.85 -57.62
N ALA A 374 -28.00 3.40 -56.41
CA ALA A 374 -28.79 4.59 -56.07
C ALA A 374 -27.90 5.76 -55.58
N ARG A 375 -26.59 5.72 -55.86
CA ARG A 375 -25.64 6.74 -55.36
C ARG A 375 -25.98 8.13 -55.91
N ASN A 376 -26.18 8.24 -57.22
CA ASN A 376 -26.51 9.52 -57.87
C ASN A 376 -27.87 10.08 -57.41
N GLU A 377 -28.81 9.19 -57.11
CA GLU A 377 -30.14 9.56 -56.60
C GLU A 377 -30.11 10.06 -55.15
N ARG A 378 -29.24 9.50 -54.29
CA ARG A 378 -29.26 9.74 -52.83
C ARG A 378 -28.10 10.60 -52.32
N TYR A 379 -27.04 10.76 -53.09
CA TYR A 379 -25.82 11.42 -52.67
C TYR A 379 -25.27 12.37 -53.72
N ILE A 380 -24.79 13.52 -53.26
CA ILE A 380 -23.95 14.44 -54.04
C ILE A 380 -22.53 13.96 -53.81
N HIS A 381 -21.82 13.52 -54.85
CA HIS A 381 -20.46 13.01 -54.72
C HIS A 381 -19.54 13.55 -55.81
N GLY A 382 -18.26 13.68 -55.47
CA GLY A 382 -17.26 14.25 -56.35
C GLY A 382 -15.85 13.94 -55.89
N VAL A 383 -14.88 14.32 -56.72
CA VAL A 383 -13.45 14.17 -56.43
C VAL A 383 -12.76 15.50 -56.65
N VAL A 384 -11.89 15.83 -55.72
CA VAL A 384 -11.03 17.00 -55.78
C VAL A 384 -9.65 16.54 -56.25
N TYR A 385 -9.16 17.15 -57.33
CA TYR A 385 -7.83 16.96 -57.88
C TYR A 385 -7.05 18.28 -57.84
N ASP A 386 -5.73 18.20 -57.90
CA ASP A 386 -4.93 19.35 -58.29
C ASP A 386 -4.93 19.53 -59.82
N ASP A 387 -4.25 20.57 -60.26
CA ASP A 387 -3.99 20.91 -61.67
C ASP A 387 -3.21 19.83 -62.44
N HIS A 388 -2.63 18.85 -61.75
CA HIS A 388 -1.88 17.72 -62.30
C HIS A 388 -2.66 16.39 -62.24
N ASP A 389 -3.98 16.45 -62.02
CA ASP A 389 -4.86 15.28 -61.88
C ASP A 389 -4.51 14.35 -60.69
N VAL A 390 -3.83 14.86 -59.66
CA VAL A 390 -3.55 14.13 -58.41
C VAL A 390 -4.67 14.37 -57.40
N PRO A 391 -5.28 13.32 -56.80
CA PRO A 391 -6.37 13.49 -55.85
C PRO A 391 -5.91 14.18 -54.56
N ILE A 392 -6.66 15.20 -54.13
CA ILE A 392 -6.34 15.99 -52.94
C ILE A 392 -7.09 15.45 -51.72
N SER A 393 -6.37 14.79 -50.83
CA SER A 393 -6.90 14.34 -49.54
C SER A 393 -7.05 15.48 -48.50
N GLN A 394 -8.03 15.36 -47.61
CA GLN A 394 -8.33 16.30 -46.53
C GLN A 394 -8.57 17.76 -47.01
N ALA A 395 -9.14 17.95 -48.19
CA ALA A 395 -9.70 19.23 -48.63
C ALA A 395 -11.08 19.43 -47.98
N ASN A 396 -11.35 20.63 -47.48
CA ASN A 396 -12.66 20.97 -46.94
C ASN A 396 -13.59 21.31 -48.10
N VAL A 397 -14.66 20.53 -48.25
CA VAL A 397 -15.71 20.75 -49.24
C VAL A 397 -16.94 21.28 -48.51
N TYR A 398 -17.43 22.43 -48.91
CA TYR A 398 -18.60 23.09 -48.35
C TYR A 398 -19.76 22.97 -49.32
N LEU A 399 -20.88 22.48 -48.83
CA LEU A 399 -22.16 22.44 -49.54
C LEU A 399 -22.97 23.65 -49.12
N THR A 400 -23.33 24.49 -50.09
CA THR A 400 -24.09 25.72 -49.90
C THR A 400 -25.37 25.69 -50.73
N LYS A 401 -26.41 26.41 -50.31
CA LYS A 401 -27.63 26.58 -51.11
C LYS A 401 -27.40 27.59 -52.23
N GLU A 402 -28.00 27.37 -53.40
CA GLU A 402 -27.90 28.31 -54.52
C GLU A 402 -28.65 29.64 -54.27
N VAL A 403 -29.66 29.65 -53.39
CA VAL A 403 -30.55 30.82 -53.21
C VAL A 403 -29.94 31.90 -52.31
N ASP A 404 -29.38 31.51 -51.18
CA ASP A 404 -28.89 32.41 -50.13
C ASP A 404 -27.41 32.19 -49.77
N GLU A 405 -26.71 31.32 -50.53
CA GLU A 405 -25.31 30.93 -50.33
C GLU A 405 -25.01 30.40 -48.91
N ALA A 406 -26.04 30.03 -48.14
CA ALA A 406 -25.88 29.56 -46.78
C ALA A 406 -25.20 28.18 -46.75
N ILE A 407 -24.17 28.03 -45.91
CA ILE A 407 -23.47 26.76 -45.71
C ILE A 407 -24.40 25.78 -44.99
N ILE A 408 -24.72 24.68 -45.67
CA ILE A 408 -25.57 23.60 -45.16
C ILE A 408 -24.74 22.60 -44.37
N SER A 409 -23.59 22.22 -44.94
CA SER A 409 -22.72 21.19 -44.39
C SER A 409 -21.33 21.33 -44.99
N HIS A 410 -20.34 20.75 -44.32
CA HIS A 410 -19.00 20.58 -44.88
C HIS A 410 -18.52 19.15 -44.62
N VAL A 411 -17.66 18.65 -45.49
CA VAL A 411 -16.97 17.36 -45.32
C VAL A 411 -15.50 17.53 -45.70
N LYS A 412 -14.67 16.59 -45.28
CA LYS A 412 -13.29 16.49 -45.76
C LYS A 412 -13.19 15.39 -46.80
N THR A 413 -12.41 15.64 -47.85
CA THR A 413 -12.11 14.59 -48.83
C THR A 413 -11.34 13.44 -48.19
N ASN A 414 -11.64 12.22 -48.61
CA ASN A 414 -10.94 11.02 -48.18
C ASN A 414 -9.54 10.92 -48.83
N LYS A 415 -8.81 9.83 -48.57
CA LYS A 415 -7.47 9.60 -49.12
C LYS A 415 -7.39 9.62 -50.66
N ASN A 416 -8.51 9.38 -51.33
CA ASN A 416 -8.65 9.38 -52.78
C ASN A 416 -9.21 10.72 -53.32
N GLY A 417 -9.28 11.77 -52.50
CA GLY A 417 -9.82 13.06 -52.90
C GLY A 417 -11.35 13.11 -52.99
N GLU A 418 -12.04 12.05 -52.57
CA GLU A 418 -13.49 11.94 -52.74
C GLU A 418 -14.24 12.60 -51.60
N PHE A 419 -15.36 13.22 -51.93
CA PHE A 419 -16.32 13.73 -50.96
C PHE A 419 -17.73 13.26 -51.32
N PHE A 420 -18.60 13.21 -50.31
CA PHE A 420 -20.01 12.97 -50.54
C PHE A 420 -20.88 13.69 -49.49
N PHE A 421 -22.07 14.11 -49.91
CA PHE A 421 -23.14 14.64 -49.07
C PHE A 421 -24.42 13.86 -49.34
N LYS A 422 -25.32 13.81 -48.36
CA LYS A 422 -26.68 13.31 -48.61
C LYS A 422 -27.44 14.34 -49.47
N LYS A 423 -28.02 13.91 -50.58
CA LYS A 423 -28.78 14.76 -51.51
C LYS A 423 -30.07 15.20 -50.82
N GLY A 424 -30.35 16.50 -50.81
CA GLY A 424 -31.64 17.07 -50.41
C GLY A 424 -32.46 17.49 -51.64
N LYS A 425 -33.45 18.36 -51.46
CA LYS A 425 -34.36 18.82 -52.52
C LYS A 425 -33.92 20.13 -53.20
N ASP A 426 -32.90 20.78 -52.68
CA ASP A 426 -32.48 22.11 -53.14
C ASP A 426 -31.46 22.01 -54.29
N LYS A 427 -31.17 23.15 -54.93
CA LYS A 427 -29.99 23.28 -55.80
C LYS A 427 -28.80 23.74 -54.97
N TYR A 428 -27.62 23.20 -55.29
CA TYR A 428 -26.43 23.31 -54.44
C TYR A 428 -25.24 23.91 -55.18
N LEU A 429 -24.46 24.71 -54.44
CA LEU A 429 -23.14 25.19 -54.83
C LEU A 429 -22.08 24.52 -53.95
N ILE A 430 -20.92 24.22 -54.54
CA ILE A 430 -19.80 23.56 -53.88
C ILE A 430 -18.61 24.52 -53.87
N MET A 431 -18.03 24.70 -52.69
CA MET A 431 -16.76 25.41 -52.51
C MET A 431 -15.74 24.48 -51.90
N VAL A 432 -14.53 24.45 -52.45
CA VAL A 432 -13.44 23.60 -51.95
C VAL A 432 -12.29 24.48 -51.47
N MET A 433 -11.84 24.20 -50.25
CA MET A 433 -10.72 24.88 -49.61
C MET A 433 -9.69 23.87 -49.11
N LYS A 434 -8.41 24.09 -49.45
CA LYS A 434 -7.29 23.31 -48.94
C LYS A 434 -6.11 24.26 -48.70
N LYS A 435 -5.47 24.16 -47.52
CA LYS A 435 -4.25 24.92 -47.21
C LYS A 435 -3.17 24.59 -48.27
N GLY A 436 -2.55 25.62 -48.85
CA GLY A 436 -1.57 25.48 -49.93
C GLY A 436 -2.16 25.42 -51.34
N TYR A 437 -3.48 25.58 -51.47
CA TYR A 437 -4.19 25.67 -52.75
C TYR A 437 -5.11 26.89 -52.74
N LYS A 438 -5.30 27.49 -53.91
CA LYS A 438 -6.26 28.56 -54.10
C LYS A 438 -7.68 28.01 -53.94
N SER A 439 -8.50 28.66 -53.10
CA SER A 439 -9.88 28.23 -52.89
C SER A 439 -10.70 28.38 -54.16
N THR A 440 -11.60 27.42 -54.43
CA THR A 440 -12.47 27.54 -55.60
C THR A 440 -13.53 28.62 -55.39
N SER A 441 -14.00 29.23 -56.47
CA SER A 441 -15.29 29.92 -56.47
C SER A 441 -16.43 28.92 -56.21
N LEU A 442 -17.63 29.44 -55.94
CA LEU A 442 -18.83 28.62 -55.79
C LEU A 442 -19.16 27.94 -57.12
N LEU A 443 -18.96 26.63 -57.19
CA LEU A 443 -19.21 25.81 -58.38
C LEU A 443 -20.63 25.25 -58.31
N LYS A 444 -21.41 25.40 -59.39
CA LYS A 444 -22.71 24.73 -59.51
C LYS A 444 -22.51 23.23 -59.55
N TYR A 445 -23.21 22.50 -58.68
CA TYR A 445 -23.26 21.05 -58.78
C TYR A 445 -24.22 20.66 -59.91
N GLU A 446 -23.68 20.05 -60.96
CA GLU A 446 -24.45 19.48 -62.06
C GLU A 446 -24.27 17.96 -62.06
N GLU A 447 -25.39 17.25 -62.02
CA GLU A 447 -25.43 15.80 -62.06
C GLU A 447 -25.00 15.32 -63.45
N ARG A 448 -23.89 14.56 -63.52
CA ARG A 448 -23.39 13.97 -64.76
C ARG A 448 -23.61 12.47 -64.73
N ASP A 449 -24.13 11.91 -65.81
CA ASP A 449 -24.25 10.46 -65.95
C ASP A 449 -22.87 9.81 -65.90
N HIS A 450 -22.71 8.89 -64.95
CA HIS A 450 -21.52 8.07 -64.72
C HIS A 450 -20.22 8.79 -64.34
N VAL A 451 -20.20 10.13 -64.20
CA VAL A 451 -18.97 10.89 -63.91
C VAL A 451 -19.06 11.60 -62.56
N LYS A 452 -18.09 11.34 -61.68
CA LYS A 452 -17.95 12.06 -60.42
C LYS A 452 -17.74 13.55 -60.69
N PHE A 453 -18.36 14.43 -59.91
CA PHE A 453 -18.12 15.86 -60.03
C PHE A 453 -16.64 16.16 -59.78
N LYS A 454 -15.93 16.68 -60.79
CA LYS A 454 -14.49 16.91 -60.75
C LYS A 454 -14.23 18.37 -60.37
N VAL A 455 -13.44 18.59 -59.32
CA VAL A 455 -12.97 19.92 -58.91
C VAL A 455 -11.45 19.97 -59.02
N ASN A 456 -10.93 20.89 -59.83
CA ASN A 456 -9.48 21.14 -59.92
C ASN A 456 -9.10 22.32 -59.02
N LEU A 457 -8.12 22.13 -58.15
CA LEU A 457 -7.54 23.17 -57.30
C LEU A 457 -6.17 23.59 -57.84
N GLU A 458 -5.98 24.90 -58.03
CA GLU A 458 -4.68 25.47 -58.40
C GLU A 458 -3.76 25.50 -57.17
N GLN A 459 -2.54 24.96 -57.30
CA GLN A 459 -1.56 24.97 -56.23
C GLN A 459 -0.99 26.39 -56.03
N GLU A 460 -1.06 26.93 -54.82
CA GLU A 460 -0.40 28.19 -54.48
C GLU A 460 0.99 27.89 -53.91
N GLY A 461 2.01 28.59 -54.42
CA GLY A 461 3.41 28.36 -54.05
C GLY A 461 3.67 28.52 -52.55
N GLY A 462 3.95 27.38 -51.89
CA GLY A 462 4.84 27.24 -50.74
C GLY A 462 4.36 27.72 -49.37
N VAL A 463 4.11 26.76 -48.46
CA VAL A 463 4.54 26.85 -47.04
C VAL A 463 4.92 25.45 -46.54
N ARG A 464 6.21 25.20 -46.29
CA ARG A 464 6.68 24.05 -45.50
C ARG A 464 6.61 24.43 -44.03
N GLU A 465 5.59 23.96 -43.32
CA GLU A 465 5.52 24.08 -41.86
C GLU A 465 6.13 22.85 -41.18
N ILE A 466 7.15 23.09 -40.36
CA ILE A 466 7.83 22.08 -39.53
C ILE A 466 7.02 21.76 -38.25
N ALA A 467 5.90 22.46 -38.02
CA ALA A 467 5.11 22.36 -36.79
C ALA A 467 3.87 21.46 -36.91
N HIS A 468 4.02 20.17 -37.25
CA HIS A 468 2.97 19.14 -37.04
C HIS A 468 3.54 17.70 -36.91
N SER A 469 4.76 17.54 -36.39
CA SER A 469 5.49 16.24 -36.39
C SER A 469 4.77 15.10 -35.63
N LEU A 470 4.26 15.37 -34.43
CA LEU A 470 3.67 14.30 -33.59
C LEU A 470 2.32 13.80 -34.14
N GLY A 471 1.46 14.71 -34.60
CA GLY A 471 0.15 14.35 -35.16
C GLY A 471 0.29 13.54 -36.45
N HIS A 472 1.23 13.93 -37.32
CA HIS A 472 1.54 13.16 -38.54
C HIS A 472 2.18 11.81 -38.23
N MET A 473 3.04 11.72 -37.22
CA MET A 473 3.60 10.45 -36.77
C MET A 473 2.49 9.50 -36.29
N ILE A 474 1.58 9.97 -35.44
CA ILE A 474 0.43 9.17 -34.95
C ILE A 474 -0.44 8.72 -36.11
N GLU A 475 -0.77 9.61 -37.04
CA GLU A 475 -1.57 9.28 -38.22
C GLU A 475 -0.90 8.21 -39.09
N THR A 476 0.40 8.35 -39.31
CA THR A 476 1.19 7.41 -40.13
C THR A 476 1.26 6.04 -39.46
N VAL A 477 1.61 5.98 -38.17
CA VAL A 477 1.74 4.73 -37.41
C VAL A 477 0.39 4.02 -37.32
N LEU A 478 -0.69 4.73 -36.94
CA LEU A 478 -2.01 4.14 -36.85
C LEU A 478 -2.53 3.70 -38.23
N GLY A 479 -2.29 4.49 -39.27
CA GLY A 479 -2.72 4.15 -40.63
C GLY A 479 -2.02 2.91 -41.20
N MET A 480 -0.70 2.79 -40.99
CA MET A 480 0.08 1.62 -41.40
C MET A 480 -0.27 0.36 -40.58
N GLY A 481 -0.54 0.54 -39.29
CA GLY A 481 -0.86 -0.56 -38.38
C GLY A 481 -2.28 -1.09 -38.48
N PHE A 482 -3.15 -0.52 -39.32
CA PHE A 482 -4.59 -0.83 -39.33
C PHE A 482 -4.93 -2.30 -39.47
N GLU A 483 -4.40 -2.98 -40.49
CA GLU A 483 -4.68 -4.39 -40.72
C GLU A 483 -4.22 -5.25 -39.54
N VAL A 484 -3.05 -4.93 -38.98
CA VAL A 484 -2.49 -5.62 -37.82
C VAL A 484 -3.38 -5.41 -36.59
N ILE A 485 -3.82 -4.17 -36.34
CA ILE A 485 -4.71 -3.82 -35.22
C ILE A 485 -6.08 -4.50 -35.38
N LEU A 486 -6.63 -4.53 -36.59
CA LEU A 486 -7.91 -5.19 -36.88
C LEU A 486 -7.85 -6.70 -36.63
N ILE A 487 -6.79 -7.36 -37.13
CA ILE A 487 -6.58 -8.80 -36.93
C ILE A 487 -6.31 -9.09 -35.45
N ALA A 488 -5.48 -8.28 -34.78
CA ALA A 488 -5.21 -8.41 -33.36
C ALA A 488 -6.50 -8.27 -32.53
N SER A 489 -7.34 -7.26 -32.81
CA SER A 489 -8.63 -7.08 -32.13
C SER A 489 -9.49 -8.35 -32.22
N LEU A 490 -9.63 -8.92 -33.42
CA LEU A 490 -10.40 -10.16 -33.63
C LEU A 490 -9.81 -11.37 -32.90
N ILE A 491 -8.48 -11.54 -32.91
CA ILE A 491 -7.81 -12.62 -32.18
C ILE A 491 -8.04 -12.47 -30.68
N PHE A 492 -7.87 -11.26 -30.12
CA PHE A 492 -8.12 -11.00 -28.72
C PHE A 492 -9.59 -11.24 -28.35
N GLU A 493 -10.54 -10.80 -29.17
CA GLU A 493 -11.96 -11.08 -28.95
C GLU A 493 -12.25 -12.59 -28.91
N ILE A 494 -11.67 -13.37 -29.84
CA ILE A 494 -11.82 -14.83 -29.87
C ILE A 494 -11.21 -15.48 -28.62
N LEU A 495 -10.01 -15.06 -28.20
CA LEU A 495 -9.35 -15.59 -27.00
C LEU A 495 -10.19 -15.34 -25.74
N PHE A 496 -10.88 -14.20 -25.67
CA PHE A 496 -11.72 -13.84 -24.53
C PHE A 496 -13.12 -14.49 -24.57
N LEU A 497 -13.53 -15.18 -25.65
CA LEU A 497 -14.83 -15.87 -25.70
C LEU A 497 -15.00 -16.89 -24.56
N ASN A 498 -13.95 -17.66 -24.28
CA ASN A 498 -13.99 -18.73 -23.28
C ASN A 498 -13.83 -18.20 -21.84
N SER A 499 -13.03 -17.14 -21.64
CA SER A 499 -12.70 -16.63 -20.30
C SER A 499 -13.65 -15.52 -19.83
N PHE A 500 -14.06 -14.61 -20.73
CA PHE A 500 -14.96 -13.49 -20.43
C PHE A 500 -16.43 -13.83 -20.69
N GLY A 501 -16.67 -14.83 -21.55
CA GLY A 501 -17.99 -15.37 -21.85
C GLY A 501 -18.61 -14.75 -23.11
N ILE A 502 -19.28 -15.60 -23.89
CA ILE A 502 -19.80 -15.28 -25.22
C ILE A 502 -20.70 -14.03 -25.22
N LEU A 503 -21.64 -13.95 -24.28
CA LEU A 503 -22.60 -12.83 -24.20
C LEU A 503 -21.91 -11.47 -23.98
N LYS A 504 -20.83 -11.44 -23.18
CA LYS A 504 -20.10 -10.21 -22.86
C LYS A 504 -19.17 -9.79 -24.00
N THR A 505 -18.64 -10.75 -24.75
CA THR A 505 -17.75 -10.49 -25.90
C THR A 505 -18.51 -10.08 -27.16
N LEU A 506 -19.78 -10.50 -27.31
CA LEU A 506 -20.58 -10.30 -28.52
C LEU A 506 -20.66 -8.84 -29.03
N PRO A 507 -20.83 -7.80 -28.18
CA PRO A 507 -20.87 -6.42 -28.65
C PRO A 507 -19.58 -5.97 -29.34
N PHE A 508 -18.43 -6.45 -28.86
CA PHE A 508 -17.12 -6.13 -29.44
C PHE A 508 -16.93 -6.82 -30.78
N LEU A 509 -17.28 -8.10 -30.86
CA LEU A 509 -17.29 -8.86 -32.12
C LEU A 509 -18.20 -8.22 -33.18
N ALA A 510 -19.37 -7.69 -32.77
CA ALA A 510 -20.25 -6.97 -33.68
C ALA A 510 -19.61 -5.68 -34.22
N LEU A 511 -18.91 -4.92 -33.38
CA LEU A 511 -18.21 -3.69 -33.78
C LEU A 511 -16.98 -3.98 -34.66
N SER A 512 -16.19 -4.99 -34.32
CA SER A 512 -15.07 -5.44 -35.15
C SER A 512 -15.53 -6.03 -36.47
N GLY A 513 -16.64 -6.77 -36.47
CA GLY A 513 -17.32 -7.24 -37.67
C GLY A 513 -17.81 -6.08 -38.55
N PHE A 514 -18.37 -5.02 -37.96
CA PHE A 514 -18.70 -3.79 -38.69
C PHE A 514 -17.46 -3.12 -39.30
N ASN A 515 -16.36 -3.03 -38.55
CA ASN A 515 -15.11 -2.43 -39.02
C ASN A 515 -14.51 -3.24 -40.19
N LEU A 516 -14.53 -4.57 -40.09
CA LEU A 516 -14.12 -5.48 -41.16
C LEU A 516 -15.00 -5.30 -42.39
N LEU A 517 -16.33 -5.24 -42.22
CA LEU A 517 -17.26 -5.03 -43.33
C LEU A 517 -17.01 -3.68 -44.02
N LEU A 518 -16.83 -2.61 -43.24
CA LEU A 518 -16.51 -1.28 -43.74
C LEU A 518 -15.21 -1.29 -44.58
N TRP A 519 -14.19 -2.02 -44.12
CA TRP A 519 -12.94 -2.20 -44.85
C TRP A 519 -13.11 -2.99 -46.15
N THR A 520 -13.84 -4.10 -46.13
CA THR A 520 -14.11 -4.88 -47.36
C THR A 520 -14.87 -4.06 -48.41
N LEU A 521 -15.87 -3.27 -47.99
CA LEU A 521 -16.61 -2.39 -48.88
C LEU A 521 -15.74 -1.26 -49.43
N HIS A 522 -14.84 -0.70 -48.61
CA HIS A 522 -13.90 0.32 -49.03
C HIS A 522 -12.93 -0.20 -50.10
N ILE A 523 -12.34 -1.38 -49.90
CA ILE A 523 -11.47 -2.03 -50.89
C ILE A 523 -12.23 -2.29 -52.20
N ARG A 524 -13.44 -2.85 -52.10
CA ARG A 524 -14.29 -3.13 -53.26
C ARG A 524 -14.61 -1.86 -54.06
N HIS A 525 -14.92 -0.77 -53.36
CA HIS A 525 -15.20 0.53 -53.97
C HIS A 525 -13.99 1.06 -54.73
N ARG A 526 -12.79 0.97 -54.15
CA ARG A 526 -11.54 1.38 -54.80
C ARG A 526 -11.24 0.59 -56.08
N HIS A 527 -11.50 -0.71 -56.10
CA HIS A 527 -11.23 -1.57 -57.26
C HIS A 527 -12.16 -1.35 -58.46
N TRP A 528 -13.29 -0.67 -58.28
CA TRP A 528 -14.27 -0.45 -59.35
C TRP A 528 -14.21 0.94 -59.97
N GLU A 529 -13.49 1.87 -59.33
CA GLU A 529 -13.36 3.26 -59.78
C GLU A 529 -11.98 3.59 -60.34
N ASN A 530 -11.01 2.72 -60.08
CA ASN A 530 -9.79 2.56 -60.89
C ASN A 530 -10.07 1.57 -62.01
#